data_AF-A0A7L4B3U8-F1
#
_entry.id   AF-A0A7L4B3U8-F1
#
_cell.length_a   1.000
_cell.length_b   1.000
_cell.length_c   1.000
_cell.angle_alpha   90.00
_cell.angle_beta   90.00
_cell.angle_gamma   90.00
#
_symmetry.space_group_name_H-M   'P 1'
#
loop_
_entity.id
_entity.type
_entity.pdbx_description
1 polymer ?
#
loop_
_entity_poly.entity_id
_entity_poly.type
_entity_poly.pdbx_seq_one_letter_code
_entity_poly.pdbx_strand_id
1 'polypeptide(L)'
;GPALAAALGPAPRPGPGSGPGPSTGPFPAWGPRLVPARGRKTRHDPPAKSKASRVKVPPPVDPEELLVVTERYRQHRLVLGALRAEFRAEVLQKKREALLSGEDSAELMEEHRRLMAWNEAENARQQARREERIRKEEEERKRQKLQAAENRARIMEAFLKEKEKEVLQLQEEAKTFITPENLDARIEECLDNPRNYNFAIDKDGRIVKRTVLP
;
A
#
# COMPACT_ATOMS: atom_id res chain seq x y z
N GLY A 1 50.98 1.63 -63.09
CA GLY A 1 49.82 2.33 -62.52
C GLY A 1 49.25 1.46 -61.41
N PRO A 2 48.91 2.03 -60.25
CA PRO A 2 49.49 1.57 -59.00
C PRO A 2 48.49 0.87 -58.05
N ALA A 3 49.09 0.16 -57.09
CA ALA A 3 48.76 0.09 -55.67
C ALA A 3 47.33 -0.27 -55.24
N LEU A 4 47.23 -1.36 -54.48
CA LEU A 4 47.03 -1.23 -53.03
C LEU A 4 47.32 -2.55 -52.33
N ALA A 5 48.53 -2.60 -51.74
CA ALA A 5 48.81 -3.42 -50.59
C ALA A 5 48.02 -2.85 -49.41
N ALA A 6 47.30 -3.71 -48.68
CA ALA A 6 46.76 -3.37 -47.37
C ALA A 6 47.15 -4.48 -46.39
N ALA A 7 48.09 -4.13 -45.53
CA ALA A 7 48.48 -4.88 -44.35
C ALA A 7 47.40 -4.75 -43.27
N LEU A 8 46.99 -5.86 -42.68
CA LEU A 8 46.29 -5.96 -41.40
C LEU A 8 46.77 -7.29 -40.80
N GLY A 9 47.73 -7.33 -39.87
CA GLY A 9 47.58 -6.92 -38.47
C GLY A 9 47.14 -8.13 -37.63
N PRO A 10 47.88 -8.57 -36.60
CA PRO A 10 47.54 -9.78 -35.85
C PRO A 10 46.25 -9.58 -35.03
N ALA A 11 45.42 -10.62 -34.99
CA ALA A 11 44.15 -10.63 -34.27
C ALA A 11 44.32 -10.27 -32.77
N PRO A 12 43.41 -9.46 -32.19
CA PRO A 12 43.48 -9.09 -30.79
C PRO A 12 43.11 -10.26 -29.88
N ARG A 13 43.91 -10.44 -28.82
CA ARG A 13 43.60 -11.33 -27.70
C ARG A 13 42.35 -10.82 -26.98
N PRO A 14 41.35 -11.66 -26.67
CA PRO A 14 40.26 -11.24 -25.80
C PRO A 14 40.75 -11.18 -24.34
N GLY A 15 40.80 -9.97 -23.80
CA GLY A 15 40.87 -9.70 -22.36
C GLY A 15 39.53 -9.92 -21.66
N PRO A 16 39.50 -9.97 -20.33
CA PRO A 16 38.44 -10.61 -19.57
C PRO A 16 37.29 -9.66 -19.25
N GLY A 17 36.06 -10.18 -19.36
CA GLY A 17 34.91 -9.67 -18.61
C GLY A 17 33.74 -9.15 -19.43
N SER A 18 32.74 -10.01 -19.65
CA SER A 18 31.33 -9.68 -19.45
C SER A 18 30.46 -10.93 -19.63
N GLY A 19 30.06 -11.52 -18.50
CA GLY A 19 28.81 -12.27 -18.32
C GLY A 19 28.61 -13.58 -19.10
N PRO A 20 28.82 -14.76 -18.48
CA PRO A 20 28.13 -15.94 -18.95
C PRO A 20 26.63 -15.81 -18.64
N GLY A 21 25.82 -16.04 -19.68
CA GLY A 21 24.37 -16.19 -19.62
C GLY A 21 23.94 -17.30 -18.65
N PRO A 22 22.62 -17.58 -18.55
CA PRO A 22 22.04 -18.34 -17.46
C PRO A 22 22.79 -19.64 -17.30
N SER A 23 23.51 -19.75 -16.19
CA SER A 23 24.19 -20.94 -15.76
C SER A 23 23.24 -22.12 -15.95
N THR A 24 23.69 -23.10 -16.71
CA THR A 24 23.25 -24.48 -16.53
C THR A 24 23.64 -24.84 -15.10
N GLY A 25 22.80 -24.44 -14.15
CA GLY A 25 22.97 -24.76 -12.76
C GLY A 25 23.00 -26.28 -12.62
N PRO A 26 23.61 -26.82 -11.56
CA PRO A 26 23.39 -28.21 -11.24
C PRO A 26 21.89 -28.34 -11.09
N PHE A 27 21.24 -29.07 -12.00
CA PHE A 27 19.87 -29.52 -11.77
C PHE A 27 19.85 -30.02 -10.33
N PRO A 28 19.08 -29.42 -9.41
CA PRO A 28 19.00 -29.98 -8.08
C PRO A 28 18.51 -31.41 -8.31
N ALA A 29 19.34 -32.39 -7.94
CA ALA A 29 19.05 -33.83 -7.97
C ALA A 29 17.96 -34.21 -6.96
N TRP A 30 16.99 -33.32 -6.82
CA TRP A 30 15.94 -33.22 -5.83
C TRP A 30 14.64 -33.02 -6.61
N GLY A 31 14.41 -33.87 -7.62
CA GLY A 31 13.05 -34.37 -7.76
C GLY A 31 12.65 -34.92 -6.39
N PRO A 32 11.39 -34.73 -5.92
CA PRO A 32 11.00 -35.19 -4.60
C PRO A 32 11.46 -36.63 -4.46
N ARG A 33 12.38 -36.90 -3.52
CA ARG A 33 12.70 -38.27 -3.12
C ARG A 33 11.35 -38.84 -2.78
N LEU A 34 10.82 -39.71 -3.65
CA LEU A 34 9.59 -40.44 -3.42
C LEU A 34 9.74 -41.00 -2.02
N VAL A 35 9.05 -40.37 -1.06
CA VAL A 35 9.06 -40.82 0.33
C VAL A 35 8.66 -42.28 0.22
N PRO A 36 9.52 -43.23 0.67
CA PRO A 36 9.22 -44.64 0.50
C PRO A 36 7.83 -44.87 1.08
N ALA A 37 6.90 -45.34 0.23
CA ALA A 37 5.56 -45.65 0.67
C ALA A 37 5.70 -46.55 1.91
N ARG A 38 5.25 -46.05 3.05
CA ARG A 38 5.51 -46.62 4.39
C ARG A 38 5.28 -48.13 4.33
N GLY A 39 6.35 -48.93 4.50
CA GLY A 39 6.28 -50.40 4.48
C GLY A 39 6.75 -51.11 3.20
N ARG A 40 7.24 -50.43 2.16
CA ARG A 40 7.92 -51.05 1.01
C ARG A 40 9.45 -50.92 1.10
N LYS A 41 10.18 -51.92 0.59
CA LYS A 41 11.65 -51.90 0.52
C LYS A 41 12.14 -50.81 -0.45
N THR A 42 13.19 -50.11 -0.05
CA THR A 42 13.93 -49.16 -0.87
C THR A 42 14.99 -49.85 -1.71
N ARG A 43 15.62 -49.10 -2.63
CA ARG A 43 16.68 -49.62 -3.50
C ARG A 43 17.93 -50.11 -2.74
N HIS A 44 18.19 -49.55 -1.57
CA HIS A 44 19.39 -49.88 -0.76
C HIS A 44 19.12 -50.98 0.28
N ASP A 45 17.87 -51.41 0.44
CA ASP A 45 17.53 -52.44 1.40
C ASP A 45 17.89 -53.83 0.85
N PRO A 46 18.52 -54.69 1.66
CA PRO A 46 18.87 -56.03 1.20
C PRO A 46 17.60 -56.88 0.96
N PRO A 47 17.66 -57.84 0.01
CA PRO A 47 16.61 -58.83 -0.15
C PRO A 47 16.49 -59.69 1.12
N ALA A 48 15.31 -60.25 1.37
CA ALA A 48 15.14 -61.14 2.51
C ALA A 48 15.94 -62.43 2.26
N LYS A 49 16.53 -63.04 3.31
CA LYS A 49 17.31 -64.28 3.18
C LYS A 49 16.52 -65.40 2.49
N SER A 50 15.23 -65.54 2.79
CA SER A 50 14.31 -66.51 2.14
C SER A 50 13.98 -66.21 0.67
N LYS A 51 14.27 -64.99 0.18
CA LYS A 51 14.05 -64.57 -1.21
C LYS A 51 15.36 -64.46 -2.00
N ALA A 52 16.52 -64.54 -1.34
CA ALA A 52 17.83 -64.40 -1.98
C ALA A 52 18.09 -65.49 -3.04
N SER A 53 17.61 -66.71 -2.81
CA SER A 53 17.74 -67.85 -3.73
C SER A 53 16.43 -68.22 -4.45
N ARG A 54 15.32 -67.51 -4.18
CA ARG A 54 14.00 -67.86 -4.74
C ARG A 54 13.89 -67.37 -6.19
N VAL A 55 13.98 -68.29 -7.14
CA VAL A 55 13.70 -68.05 -8.55
C VAL A 55 12.20 -68.22 -8.82
N LYS A 56 11.60 -67.35 -9.63
CA LYS A 56 10.21 -67.49 -10.07
C LYS A 56 10.15 -68.53 -11.19
N VAL A 57 9.57 -69.69 -10.90
CA VAL A 57 9.28 -70.71 -11.91
C VAL A 57 8.00 -70.30 -12.66
N PRO A 58 7.99 -70.31 -14.00
CA PRO A 58 6.78 -70.05 -14.76
C PRO A 58 5.74 -71.16 -14.49
N PRO A 59 4.44 -70.82 -14.41
CA PRO A 59 3.41 -71.85 -14.33
C PRO A 59 3.40 -72.69 -15.61
N PRO A 60 2.95 -73.95 -15.56
CA PRO A 60 2.71 -74.74 -16.76
C PRO A 60 1.65 -74.07 -17.63
N VAL A 61 1.80 -74.14 -18.94
CA VAL A 61 0.92 -73.49 -19.93
C VAL A 61 0.47 -74.52 -20.94
N ASP A 62 -0.84 -74.58 -21.20
CA ASP A 62 -1.42 -75.36 -22.28
C ASP A 62 -1.26 -74.61 -23.62
N PRO A 63 -0.65 -75.23 -24.65
CA PRO A 63 -0.46 -74.58 -25.95
C PRO A 63 -1.78 -74.18 -26.64
N GLU A 64 -2.86 -74.96 -26.52
CA GLU A 64 -4.12 -74.66 -27.21
C GLU A 64 -4.79 -73.41 -26.62
N GLU A 65 -4.87 -73.35 -25.29
CA GLU A 65 -5.39 -72.18 -24.58
C GLU A 65 -4.55 -70.93 -24.85
N LEU A 66 -3.21 -71.07 -24.88
CA LEU A 66 -2.31 -69.94 -25.11
C LEU A 66 -2.56 -69.29 -26.47
N LEU A 67 -2.81 -70.07 -27.53
CA LEU A 67 -3.11 -69.56 -28.86
C LEU A 67 -4.42 -68.75 -28.85
N VAL A 68 -5.48 -69.31 -28.27
CA VAL A 68 -6.79 -68.66 -28.18
C VAL A 68 -6.71 -67.37 -27.37
N VAL A 69 -6.03 -67.41 -26.22
CA VAL A 69 -5.82 -66.25 -25.35
C VAL A 69 -5.04 -65.17 -26.11
N THR A 70 -3.95 -65.54 -26.78
CA THR A 70 -3.11 -64.59 -27.53
C THR A 70 -3.91 -63.87 -28.61
N GLU A 71 -4.70 -64.59 -29.39
CA GLU A 71 -5.54 -63.99 -30.43
C GLU A 71 -6.66 -63.12 -29.86
N ARG A 72 -7.32 -63.54 -28.78
CA ARG A 72 -8.33 -62.70 -28.10
C ARG A 72 -7.72 -61.39 -27.57
N TYR A 73 -6.54 -61.46 -26.96
CA TYR A 73 -5.82 -60.27 -26.49
C TYR A 73 -5.41 -59.36 -27.65
N ARG A 74 -4.99 -59.93 -28.77
CA ARG A 74 -4.68 -59.18 -29.99
C ARG A 74 -5.93 -58.43 -30.47
N GLN A 75 -7.04 -59.12 -30.67
CA GLN A 75 -8.30 -58.53 -31.11
C GLN A 75 -8.79 -57.44 -30.15
N HIS A 76 -8.81 -57.72 -28.85
CA HIS A 76 -9.20 -56.76 -27.82
C HIS A 76 -8.32 -55.50 -27.83
N ARG A 77 -6.99 -55.64 -27.95
CA ARG A 77 -6.08 -54.50 -28.04
C ARG A 77 -6.28 -53.68 -29.31
N LEU A 78 -6.63 -54.31 -30.44
CA LEU A 78 -6.97 -53.59 -31.67
C LEU A 78 -8.21 -52.73 -31.47
N VAL A 79 -9.28 -53.30 -30.90
CA VAL A 79 -10.53 -52.57 -30.62
C VAL A 79 -10.28 -51.40 -29.66
N LEU A 80 -9.59 -51.63 -28.54
CA LEU A 80 -9.26 -50.55 -27.61
C LEU A 80 -8.31 -49.50 -28.21
N GLY A 81 -7.43 -49.91 -29.11
CA GLY A 81 -6.56 -49.02 -29.87
C GLY A 81 -7.36 -48.08 -30.78
N ALA A 82 -8.36 -48.61 -31.47
CA ALA A 82 -9.28 -47.84 -32.30
C ALA A 82 -10.10 -46.85 -31.47
N LEU A 83 -10.74 -47.30 -30.38
CA LEU A 83 -11.50 -46.42 -29.48
C LEU A 83 -10.64 -45.29 -28.90
N ARG A 84 -9.39 -45.58 -28.54
CA ARG A 84 -8.45 -44.55 -28.06
C ARG A 84 -8.12 -43.53 -29.15
N ALA A 85 -8.04 -43.94 -30.41
CA ALA A 85 -7.78 -43.02 -31.52
C ALA A 85 -8.96 -42.06 -31.71
N GLU A 86 -10.19 -42.56 -31.65
CA GLU A 86 -11.41 -41.73 -31.72
C GLU A 86 -11.46 -40.71 -30.58
N PHE A 87 -11.27 -41.14 -29.33
CA PHE A 87 -11.26 -40.21 -28.19
C PHE A 87 -10.14 -39.16 -28.28
N ARG A 88 -8.99 -39.51 -28.87
CA ARG A 88 -7.92 -38.53 -29.13
C ARG A 88 -8.34 -37.52 -30.19
N ALA A 89 -9.01 -37.97 -31.25
CA ALA A 89 -9.52 -37.09 -32.30
C ALA A 89 -10.56 -36.12 -31.75
N GLU A 90 -11.52 -36.60 -30.95
CA GLU A 90 -12.54 -35.75 -30.29
C GLU A 90 -11.90 -34.69 -29.38
N VAL A 91 -10.92 -35.07 -28.56
CA VAL A 91 -10.22 -34.11 -27.69
C VAL A 91 -9.49 -33.05 -28.51
N LEU A 92 -8.90 -33.42 -29.65
CA LEU A 92 -8.26 -32.46 -30.55
C LEU A 92 -9.27 -31.54 -31.23
N GLN A 93 -10.44 -32.06 -31.64
CA GLN A 93 -11.52 -31.26 -32.21
C GLN A 93 -12.05 -30.23 -31.21
N LYS A 94 -12.38 -30.65 -29.98
CA LYS A 94 -12.83 -29.75 -28.91
C LYS A 94 -11.81 -28.66 -28.59
N LYS A 95 -10.52 -28.99 -28.61
CA LYS A 95 -9.46 -27.98 -28.45
C LYS A 95 -9.43 -26.97 -29.59
N ARG A 96 -9.69 -27.39 -30.83
CA ARG A 96 -9.76 -26.48 -31.99
C ARG A 96 -10.99 -25.60 -31.93
N GLU A 97 -12.15 -26.16 -31.60
CA GLU A 97 -13.40 -25.40 -31.41
C GLU A 97 -13.24 -24.34 -30.32
N ALA A 98 -12.63 -24.69 -29.19
CA ALA A 98 -12.35 -23.73 -28.12
C ALA A 98 -11.40 -22.59 -28.54
N LEU A 99 -10.48 -22.83 -29.48
CA LEU A 99 -9.64 -21.78 -30.05
C LEU A 99 -10.41 -20.90 -31.05
N LEU A 100 -11.35 -21.48 -31.79
CA LEU A 100 -12.18 -20.79 -32.78
C LEU A 100 -13.33 -19.98 -32.15
N SER A 101 -13.77 -20.33 -30.94
CA SER A 101 -14.67 -19.50 -30.08
C SER A 101 -14.09 -18.11 -29.75
N GLY A 102 -12.91 -17.75 -30.28
CA GLY A 102 -12.42 -16.38 -30.33
C GLY A 102 -13.36 -15.38 -31.04
N GLU A 103 -14.35 -15.81 -31.82
CA GLU A 103 -15.42 -14.92 -32.32
C GLU A 103 -16.18 -14.23 -31.17
N ASP A 104 -16.46 -14.95 -30.08
CA ASP A 104 -17.04 -14.40 -28.84
C ASP A 104 -16.12 -13.33 -28.23
N SER A 105 -14.80 -13.44 -28.42
CA SER A 105 -13.84 -12.47 -27.87
C SER A 105 -13.92 -11.10 -28.55
N ALA A 106 -14.28 -11.04 -29.84
CA ALA A 106 -14.42 -9.78 -30.56
C ALA A 106 -15.67 -9.02 -30.10
N GLU A 107 -16.80 -9.71 -29.98
CA GLU A 107 -18.05 -9.15 -29.46
C GLU A 107 -17.86 -8.65 -28.02
N LEU A 108 -17.23 -9.45 -27.15
CA LEU A 108 -16.89 -9.05 -25.78
C LEU A 108 -15.98 -7.82 -25.74
N MET A 109 -15.02 -7.71 -26.66
CA MET A 109 -14.16 -6.51 -26.76
C MET A 109 -14.96 -5.28 -27.19
N GLU A 110 -15.92 -5.42 -28.10
CA GLU A 110 -16.79 -4.31 -28.50
C GLU A 110 -17.71 -3.87 -27.37
N GLU A 111 -18.32 -4.81 -26.65
CA GLU A 111 -19.12 -4.52 -25.46
C GLU A 111 -18.30 -3.81 -24.40
N HIS A 112 -17.08 -4.29 -24.13
CA HIS A 112 -16.16 -3.63 -23.21
C HIS A 112 -15.87 -2.19 -23.62
N ARG A 113 -15.61 -1.93 -24.92
CA ARG A 113 -15.39 -0.56 -25.43
C ARG A 113 -16.63 0.32 -25.23
N ARG A 114 -17.84 -0.21 -25.47
CA ARG A 114 -19.10 0.52 -25.26
C ARG A 114 -19.29 0.88 -23.79
N LEU A 115 -19.02 -0.05 -22.88
CA LEU A 115 -19.11 0.18 -21.43
C LEU A 115 -18.10 1.23 -20.94
N MET A 116 -16.87 1.19 -21.47
CA MET A 116 -15.85 2.19 -21.12
C MET A 116 -16.24 3.59 -21.59
N ALA A 117 -16.72 3.73 -22.83
CA ALA A 117 -17.20 5.01 -23.34
C ALA A 117 -18.38 5.56 -22.50
N TRP A 118 -19.29 4.69 -22.07
CA TRP A 118 -20.39 5.09 -21.18
C TRP A 118 -19.88 5.55 -19.80
N ASN A 119 -18.90 4.85 -19.23
CA ASN A 119 -18.29 5.23 -17.96
C ASN A 119 -17.60 6.60 -18.04
N GLU A 120 -16.85 6.84 -19.12
CA GLU A 120 -16.20 8.13 -19.39
C GLU A 120 -17.21 9.27 -19.48
N ALA A 121 -18.34 9.05 -20.18
CA ALA A 121 -19.40 10.05 -20.29
C ALA A 121 -20.04 10.38 -18.93
N GLU A 122 -20.32 9.37 -18.10
CA GLU A 122 -20.89 9.61 -16.77
C GLU A 122 -19.88 10.25 -15.81
N ASN A 123 -18.59 9.91 -15.91
CA ASN A 123 -17.53 10.57 -15.16
C ASN A 123 -17.42 12.05 -15.55
N ALA A 124 -17.50 12.38 -16.83
CA ALA A 124 -17.50 13.76 -17.30
C ALA A 124 -18.69 14.56 -16.75
N ARG A 125 -19.89 13.95 -16.73
CA ARG A 125 -21.08 14.54 -16.12
C ARG A 125 -20.92 14.78 -14.62
N GLN A 126 -20.34 13.83 -13.89
CA GLN A 126 -20.06 14.00 -12.46
C GLN A 126 -18.99 15.05 -12.19
N GLN A 127 -17.97 15.13 -13.04
CA GLN A 127 -16.90 16.11 -12.92
C GLN A 127 -17.44 17.54 -13.04
N ALA A 128 -18.31 17.81 -14.02
CA ALA A 128 -18.97 19.10 -14.16
C ALA A 128 -19.75 19.50 -12.89
N ARG A 129 -20.50 18.56 -12.28
CA ARG A 129 -21.20 18.80 -11.01
C ARG A 129 -20.25 19.10 -9.85
N ARG A 130 -19.09 18.42 -9.80
CA ARG A 130 -18.08 18.66 -8.77
C ARG A 130 -17.46 20.05 -8.92
N GLU A 131 -17.16 20.46 -10.15
CA GLU A 131 -16.60 21.78 -10.45
C GLU A 131 -17.57 22.91 -10.05
N GLU A 132 -18.86 22.76 -10.37
CA GLU A 132 -19.89 23.72 -9.91
C GLU A 132 -19.95 23.82 -8.39
N ARG A 133 -19.89 22.68 -7.68
CA ARG A 133 -19.87 22.67 -6.21
C ARG A 133 -18.62 23.33 -5.66
N ILE A 134 -17.44 23.01 -6.19
CA ILE A 134 -16.16 23.59 -5.75
C ILE A 134 -16.18 25.11 -5.96
N ARG A 135 -16.70 25.59 -7.09
CA ARG A 135 -16.80 27.03 -7.34
C ARG A 135 -17.66 27.74 -6.28
N LYS A 136 -18.80 27.15 -5.89
CA LYS A 136 -19.64 27.70 -4.82
C LYS A 136 -18.92 27.69 -3.47
N GLU A 137 -18.27 26.58 -3.13
CA GLU A 137 -17.47 26.47 -1.89
C GLU A 137 -16.33 27.50 -1.86
N GLU A 138 -15.67 27.78 -2.99
CA GLU A 138 -14.62 28.79 -3.08
C GLU A 138 -15.16 30.21 -2.88
N GLU A 139 -16.33 30.53 -3.45
CA GLU A 139 -16.99 31.81 -3.25
C GLU A 139 -17.40 32.00 -1.78
N GLU A 140 -17.96 30.96 -1.15
CA GLU A 140 -18.29 30.97 0.28
C GLU A 140 -17.05 31.11 1.16
N ARG A 141 -15.97 30.37 0.87
CA ARG A 141 -14.70 30.51 1.59
C ARG A 141 -14.11 31.90 1.45
N LYS A 142 -14.21 32.53 0.27
CA LYS A 142 -13.78 33.93 0.08
C LYS A 142 -14.60 34.88 0.95
N ARG A 143 -15.92 34.72 1.00
CA ARG A 143 -16.80 35.53 1.87
C ARG A 143 -16.47 35.34 3.35
N GLN A 144 -16.30 34.10 3.80
CA GLN A 144 -15.93 33.79 5.18
C GLN A 144 -14.56 34.38 5.56
N LYS A 145 -13.57 34.33 4.65
CA LYS A 145 -12.25 34.94 4.88
C LYS A 145 -12.35 36.46 5.05
N LEU A 146 -13.15 37.14 4.22
CA LEU A 146 -13.38 38.58 4.35
C LEU A 146 -14.05 38.92 5.69
N GLN A 147 -15.13 38.22 6.05
CA GLN A 147 -15.81 38.42 7.34
C GLN A 147 -14.88 38.15 8.52
N ALA A 148 -14.07 37.10 8.46
CA ALA A 148 -13.09 36.79 9.50
C ALA A 148 -12.01 37.88 9.61
N ALA A 149 -11.56 38.45 8.49
CA ALA A 149 -10.60 39.56 8.48
C ALA A 149 -11.22 40.83 9.10
N GLU A 150 -12.45 41.18 8.75
CA GLU A 150 -13.17 42.32 9.34
C GLU A 150 -13.35 42.16 10.86
N ASN A 151 -13.78 40.98 11.31
CA ASN A 151 -13.95 40.70 12.73
C ASN A 151 -12.62 40.76 13.48
N ARG A 152 -11.54 40.22 12.91
CA ARG A 152 -10.20 40.34 13.49
C ARG A 152 -9.75 41.78 13.58
N ALA A 153 -9.98 42.59 12.55
CA ALA A 153 -9.64 44.01 12.56
C ALA A 153 -10.38 44.75 13.70
N ARG A 154 -11.67 44.50 13.88
CA ARG A 154 -12.47 45.08 14.98
C ARG A 154 -11.94 44.68 16.36
N ILE A 155 -11.64 43.40 16.56
CA ILE A 155 -11.11 42.89 17.84
C ILE A 155 -9.73 43.53 18.13
N MET A 156 -8.86 43.60 17.12
CA MET A 156 -7.54 44.24 17.28
C MET A 156 -7.68 45.73 17.60
N GLU A 157 -8.58 46.45 16.92
CA GLU A 157 -8.81 47.87 17.19
C GLU A 157 -9.34 48.11 18.61
N ALA A 158 -10.28 47.28 19.07
CA ALA A 158 -10.78 47.34 20.44
C ALA A 158 -9.67 47.07 21.47
N PHE A 159 -8.86 46.03 21.23
CA PHE A 159 -7.73 45.68 22.08
C PHE A 159 -6.67 46.80 22.15
N LEU A 160 -6.35 47.42 21.00
CA LEU A 160 -5.41 48.56 20.97
C LEU A 160 -5.95 49.74 21.79
N LYS A 161 -7.23 50.08 21.66
CA LYS A 161 -7.87 51.15 22.45
C LYS A 161 -7.86 50.87 23.95
N GLU A 162 -8.06 49.62 24.36
CA GLU A 162 -7.96 49.23 25.78
C GLU A 162 -6.52 49.38 26.29
N LYS A 163 -5.53 48.93 25.51
CA LYS A 163 -4.11 49.07 25.87
C LYS A 163 -3.64 50.52 25.91
N GLU A 164 -4.13 51.37 25.00
CA GLU A 164 -3.87 52.81 25.03
C GLU A 164 -4.38 53.44 26.33
N LYS A 165 -5.59 53.09 26.78
CA LYS A 165 -6.14 53.56 28.05
C LYS A 165 -5.32 53.10 29.25
N GLU A 166 -4.90 51.84 29.27
CA GLU A 166 -4.04 51.28 30.33
C GLU A 166 -2.70 52.01 30.40
N VAL A 167 -2.08 52.30 29.25
CA VAL A 167 -0.84 53.08 29.19
C VAL A 167 -1.05 54.49 29.72
N LEU A 168 -2.16 55.16 29.37
CA LEU A 168 -2.47 56.49 29.89
C LEU A 168 -2.68 56.49 31.41
N GLN A 169 -3.39 55.49 31.95
CA GLN A 169 -3.57 55.32 33.40
C GLN A 169 -2.22 55.15 34.10
N LEU A 170 -1.35 54.29 33.57
CA LEU A 170 -0.01 54.09 34.10
C LEU A 170 0.85 55.36 34.02
N GLN A 171 0.69 56.18 32.98
CA GLN A 171 1.38 57.48 32.88
C GLN A 171 0.90 58.47 33.96
N GLU A 172 -0.38 58.44 34.31
CA GLU A 172 -0.93 59.26 35.41
C GLU A 172 -0.45 58.76 36.77
N GLU A 173 -0.49 57.44 37.01
CA GLU A 173 0.00 56.82 38.25
C GLU A 173 1.51 57.02 38.41
N ALA A 174 2.28 56.97 37.32
CA ALA A 174 3.73 57.15 37.36
C ALA A 174 4.17 58.53 37.85
N LYS A 175 3.34 59.57 37.65
CA LYS A 175 3.60 60.91 38.22
C LYS A 175 3.56 60.91 39.76
N THR A 176 2.87 59.93 40.35
CA THR A 176 2.74 59.78 41.81
C THR A 176 3.87 58.95 42.41
N PHE A 177 4.77 58.37 41.59
CA PHE A 177 5.91 57.58 42.08
C PHE A 177 6.93 58.44 42.84
N ILE A 178 7.59 57.81 43.81
CA ILE A 178 8.60 58.45 44.65
C ILE A 178 9.90 58.50 43.85
N THR A 179 10.36 59.71 43.54
CA THR A 179 11.67 60.01 42.95
C THR A 179 12.65 60.41 44.04
N PRO A 180 13.99 60.35 43.81
CA PRO A 180 14.97 60.78 44.81
C PRO A 180 14.80 62.24 45.26
N GLU A 181 14.20 63.09 44.41
CA GLU A 181 13.91 64.49 44.70
C GLU A 181 12.70 64.69 45.63
N ASN A 182 11.70 63.81 45.57
CA ASN A 182 10.46 63.88 46.36
C ASN A 182 10.49 62.95 47.59
N LEU A 183 11.65 62.38 47.92
CA LEU A 183 11.78 61.29 48.89
C LEU A 183 11.50 61.76 50.32
N ASP A 184 12.18 62.81 50.78
CA ASP A 184 12.07 63.31 52.16
C ASP A 184 10.65 63.81 52.47
N ALA A 185 10.04 64.55 51.53
CA ALA A 185 8.67 65.05 51.68
C ALA A 185 7.61 63.95 51.79
N ARG A 186 7.78 62.83 51.05
CA ARG A 186 6.86 61.69 51.14
C ARG A 186 7.05 60.89 52.43
N ILE A 187 8.26 60.84 52.99
CA ILE A 187 8.51 60.19 54.28
C ILE A 187 7.77 60.91 55.40
N GLU A 188 7.82 62.24 55.44
CA GLU A 188 7.08 63.06 56.42
C GLU A 188 5.56 62.86 56.29
N GLU A 189 5.01 62.95 55.07
CA GLU A 189 3.58 62.74 54.81
C GLU A 189 3.08 61.34 55.26
N CYS A 190 3.90 60.30 55.05
CA CYS A 190 3.57 58.94 55.48
C CYS A 190 3.62 58.75 57.00
N LEU A 191 4.48 59.50 57.71
CA LEU A 191 4.53 59.48 59.18
C LEU A 191 3.33 60.22 59.79
N ASP A 192 2.89 61.31 59.17
CA ASP A 192 1.75 62.11 59.63
C ASP A 192 0.39 61.46 59.34
N ASN A 193 0.29 60.62 58.29
CA ASN A 193 -0.97 60.01 57.86
C ASN A 193 -0.92 58.46 57.80
N PRO A 194 -1.16 57.77 58.94
CA PRO A 194 -1.17 56.31 58.96
C PRO A 194 -2.40 55.74 58.23
N ARG A 195 -2.20 54.96 57.16
CA ARG A 195 -3.28 54.27 56.44
C ARG A 195 -3.59 52.89 57.05
N ASN A 196 -4.86 52.66 57.39
CA ASN A 196 -5.36 51.38 57.90
C ASN A 196 -6.16 50.63 56.83
N TYR A 197 -5.70 49.44 56.46
CA TYR A 197 -6.35 48.56 55.47
C TYR A 197 -7.29 47.51 56.11
N ASN A 198 -7.49 47.52 57.43
CA ASN A 198 -8.35 46.55 58.10
C ASN A 198 -9.83 46.83 57.82
N PHE A 199 -10.51 45.86 57.22
CA PHE A 199 -11.97 45.86 57.02
C PHE A 199 -12.56 44.49 57.35
N ALA A 200 -13.81 44.45 57.79
CA ALA A 200 -14.56 43.22 58.02
C ALA A 200 -15.58 43.01 56.89
N ILE A 201 -15.94 41.75 56.62
CA ILE A 201 -16.96 41.38 55.64
C ILE A 201 -18.05 40.58 56.35
N ASP A 202 -19.31 40.99 56.16
CA ASP A 202 -20.48 40.29 56.69
C ASP A 202 -20.81 39.02 55.88
N LYS A 203 -21.67 38.15 56.43
CA LYS A 203 -22.15 36.93 55.71
C LYS A 203 -22.86 37.26 54.39
N ASP A 204 -23.39 38.47 54.24
CA ASP A 204 -24.02 38.98 53.01
C ASP A 204 -23.03 39.67 52.06
N GLY A 205 -21.72 39.60 52.33
CA GLY A 205 -20.66 40.16 51.48
C GLY A 205 -20.48 41.68 51.57
N ARG A 206 -21.10 42.35 52.55
CA ARG A 206 -20.95 43.80 52.75
C ARG A 206 -19.66 44.12 53.50
N ILE A 207 -18.94 45.13 53.03
CA ILE A 207 -17.66 45.57 53.61
C ILE A 207 -17.94 46.63 54.67
N VAL A 208 -17.59 46.36 55.93
CA VAL A 208 -17.64 47.32 57.04
C VAL A 208 -16.22 47.77 57.35
N LYS A 209 -15.93 49.04 57.03
CA LYS A 209 -14.65 49.68 57.35
C LYS A 209 -14.79 50.42 58.69
N ARG A 210 -13.82 50.25 59.57
CA ARG A 210 -13.74 50.99 60.83
C ARG A 210 -13.04 52.31 60.54
N THR A 211 -13.79 53.39 60.28
CA THR A 211 -13.21 54.73 60.21
C THR A 211 -12.90 55.18 61.63
N VAL A 212 -11.62 55.29 61.95
CA VAL A 212 -11.16 55.96 63.17
C VAL A 212 -10.98 57.44 62.80
N LEU A 213 -11.57 58.34 63.59
CA LEU A 213 -11.33 59.79 63.56
C LEU A 213 -10.78 60.21 64.92
N PRO A 214 -10.00 61.30 64.97
CA PRO A 214 -8.72 61.51 64.29
C PRO A 214 -7.55 60.82 65.01
#